data_AF-A0A169GPC5-F1
#
_entry.id   AF-A0A169GPC5-F1
#
_cell.length_a   1.000
_cell.length_b   1.000
_cell.length_c   1.000
_cell.angle_alpha   90.00
_cell.angle_beta   90.00
_cell.angle_gamma   90.00
#
_symmetry.space_group_name_H-M   'P 1'
#
loop_
_entity.id
_entity.type
_entity.pdbx_description
1 polymer ?
#
loop_
_entity_poly.entity_id
_entity_poly.type
_entity_poly.pdbx_seq_one_letter_code
_entity_poly.pdbx_strand_id
1 'polypeptide(L)'
;MNTQYVVQRKKLIVGLAGLTLLAALAAPHAAWSPIAPASAQDSHGSSHTSGSHGSQDKGSKGKGKGKSSGGDTGSSGTHGNSGSKSVESKVLHGSSGTSAAEEESSDRRGPKYGGGRASTGKPAGAGTKKGDLLGDLNVILRDANGLPILDEYGHVQPLDADGNPIPLTPEGDIVAGSENLVVPVEFSRLSVSRSPSKVIDKSYDEAIAALNAATAITTDASGRLVTTVDGVAKTIDSPLENLALYQALLNNGYLPGFVPKDGVSLGNLSFLVNKTVTNSDMLQAASFLAAASDKAGSINDDVVVYTDSILGVTGSTPLVGADGKDYVDFTKVTYDRSATYTGTVTYLKSNGDGTYTSVTAPIIDAVFGGETYSGTQLDAFTQAADDARAVIEYVHNNPVPAE
;
A
#
# COMPACT_ATOMS: atom_id res chain seq x y z
N MET A 1 -10.20 19.41 -20.41
CA MET A 1 -11.16 18.31 -20.62
C MET A 1 -10.37 17.02 -20.50
N ASN A 2 -10.27 16.49 -19.29
CA ASN A 2 -9.60 15.21 -19.04
C ASN A 2 -10.64 14.11 -19.12
N THR A 3 -10.51 13.24 -20.10
CA THR A 3 -11.31 12.03 -20.22
C THR A 3 -10.87 11.07 -19.13
N GLN A 4 -11.62 11.01 -18.03
CA GLN A 4 -11.45 9.96 -17.03
C GLN A 4 -12.01 8.66 -17.60
N TYR A 5 -11.14 7.67 -17.79
CA TYR A 5 -11.53 6.32 -18.16
C TYR A 5 -12.03 5.60 -16.91
N VAL A 6 -13.33 5.74 -16.64
CA VAL A 6 -14.01 4.85 -15.69
C VAL A 6 -14.41 3.60 -16.49
N VAL A 7 -13.65 2.51 -16.32
CA VAL A 7 -14.03 1.20 -16.87
C VAL A 7 -15.27 0.73 -16.09
N GLN A 8 -16.45 1.03 -16.62
CA GLN A 8 -17.73 0.57 -16.07
C GLN A 8 -17.89 -0.92 -16.38
N ARG A 9 -17.48 -1.80 -15.45
CA ARG A 9 -17.69 -3.25 -15.59
C ARG A 9 -19.20 -3.54 -15.51
N LYS A 10 -19.80 -3.97 -16.63
CA LYS A 10 -21.16 -4.54 -16.62
C LYS A 10 -21.13 -5.86 -15.85
N LYS A 11 -21.95 -5.98 -14.80
CA LYS A 11 -22.17 -7.22 -14.06
C LYS A 11 -22.71 -8.30 -15.01
N LEU A 12 -21.88 -9.27 -15.39
CA LEU A 12 -22.33 -10.45 -16.13
C LEU A 12 -23.03 -11.41 -15.15
N ILE A 13 -24.35 -11.27 -15.01
CA ILE A 13 -25.17 -12.25 -14.27
C ILE A 13 -25.35 -13.46 -15.18
N VAL A 14 -24.56 -14.51 -14.96
CA VAL A 14 -24.82 -15.82 -15.57
C VAL A 14 -26.04 -16.43 -14.87
N GLY A 15 -27.22 -16.25 -15.47
CA GLY A 15 -28.46 -16.85 -15.02
C GLY A 15 -28.46 -18.36 -15.27
N LEU A 16 -28.28 -19.14 -14.21
CA LEU A 16 -28.52 -20.58 -14.24
C LEU A 16 -30.03 -20.83 -14.06
N ALA A 17 -30.72 -21.05 -15.18
CA ALA A 17 -32.14 -21.38 -15.19
C ALA A 17 -32.38 -22.86 -14.80
N GLY A 18 -33.12 -23.05 -13.71
CA GLY A 18 -34.23 -24.01 -13.60
C GLY A 18 -33.91 -25.51 -13.58
N LEU A 19 -33.98 -26.12 -12.39
CA LEU A 19 -34.74 -27.37 -12.23
C LEU A 19 -35.28 -27.49 -10.78
N THR A 20 -36.54 -27.10 -10.61
CA THR A 20 -37.33 -27.37 -9.41
C THR A 20 -37.81 -28.82 -9.43
N LEU A 21 -37.46 -29.63 -8.43
CA LEU A 21 -38.23 -30.83 -8.10
C LEU A 21 -38.63 -30.79 -6.62
N LEU A 22 -39.94 -30.71 -6.45
CA LEU A 22 -40.70 -30.66 -5.21
C LEU A 22 -40.83 -32.09 -4.64
N ALA A 23 -40.45 -32.32 -3.39
CA ALA A 23 -40.93 -33.47 -2.62
C ALA A 23 -40.89 -33.15 -1.11
N ALA A 24 -42.06 -32.82 -0.58
CA ALA A 24 -42.35 -32.78 0.84
C ALA A 24 -42.56 -34.21 1.36
N LEU A 25 -42.05 -34.54 2.55
CA LEU A 25 -42.69 -35.51 3.45
C LEU A 25 -42.17 -35.38 4.90
N ALA A 26 -43.09 -34.99 5.78
CA ALA A 26 -43.33 -35.41 7.17
C ALA A 26 -42.15 -35.68 8.13
N ALA A 27 -42.08 -34.87 9.20
CA ALA A 27 -41.62 -35.29 10.52
C ALA A 27 -42.69 -36.14 11.23
N PRO A 28 -42.32 -36.98 12.22
CA PRO A 28 -42.53 -36.54 13.60
C PRO A 28 -41.44 -36.97 14.63
N HIS A 29 -41.25 -36.07 15.59
CA HIS A 29 -40.88 -36.20 17.02
C HIS A 29 -40.22 -37.49 17.57
N ALA A 30 -39.10 -37.32 18.27
CA ALA A 30 -38.90 -37.85 19.63
C ALA A 30 -37.73 -37.13 20.34
N ALA A 31 -37.98 -36.70 21.57
CA ALA A 31 -37.02 -36.10 22.49
C ALA A 31 -36.43 -37.17 23.42
N TRP A 32 -35.12 -37.11 23.73
CA TRP A 32 -34.54 -37.21 25.09
C TRP A 32 -32.99 -37.10 25.03
N SER A 33 -32.41 -36.24 25.86
CA SER A 33 -30.96 -36.17 26.19
C SER A 33 -30.63 -37.10 27.39
N PRO A 34 -29.56 -36.85 28.16
CA PRO A 34 -28.12 -36.96 27.91
C PRO A 34 -27.52 -38.17 28.65
N ILE A 35 -26.27 -38.56 28.37
CA ILE A 35 -25.31 -39.13 29.35
C ILE A 35 -23.90 -39.01 28.77
N ALA A 36 -23.02 -38.31 29.49
CA ALA A 36 -21.59 -38.62 29.64
C ALA A 36 -21.42 -39.00 31.13
N PRO A 37 -20.43 -39.81 31.57
CA PRO A 37 -19.00 -39.46 31.49
C PRO A 37 -18.01 -40.65 31.43
N ALA A 38 -16.72 -40.30 31.52
CA ALA A 38 -15.57 -41.10 31.99
C ALA A 38 -14.96 -42.11 31.00
N SER A 39 -13.67 -42.45 30.99
CA SER A 39 -12.37 -41.89 31.41
C SER A 39 -11.36 -43.04 31.22
N ALA A 40 -10.11 -42.75 30.80
CA ALA A 40 -8.93 -43.63 30.87
C ALA A 40 -8.95 -44.93 30.02
N GLN A 41 -7.87 -45.49 29.45
CA GLN A 41 -6.41 -45.32 29.57
C GLN A 41 -5.74 -46.11 28.41
N ASP A 42 -4.56 -45.64 27.94
CA ASP A 42 -3.35 -46.38 27.51
C ASP A 42 -3.44 -47.45 26.38
N SER A 43 -2.48 -47.67 25.47
CA SER A 43 -1.07 -47.25 25.28
C SER A 43 -0.52 -47.69 23.90
N HIS A 44 0.66 -47.13 23.55
CA HIS A 44 1.65 -47.48 22.50
C HIS A 44 1.45 -46.88 21.10
N GLY A 45 2.41 -46.19 20.45
CA GLY A 45 3.81 -45.85 20.76
C GLY A 45 4.58 -45.45 19.47
N SER A 46 5.68 -44.71 19.65
CA SER A 46 6.77 -44.36 18.68
C SER A 46 6.60 -43.05 17.90
N SER A 47 7.18 -41.94 18.39
CA SER A 47 8.54 -41.39 18.13
C SER A 47 8.67 -40.71 16.75
N HIS A 48 8.94 -39.41 16.64
CA HIS A 48 10.26 -38.80 16.81
C HIS A 48 10.23 -37.36 17.37
N THR A 49 11.36 -37.01 17.99
CA THR A 49 11.59 -35.96 18.98
C THR A 49 12.12 -34.66 18.38
N SER A 50 11.73 -33.58 19.04
CA SER A 50 12.22 -32.20 18.99
C SER A 50 13.68 -32.03 19.44
N GLY A 51 14.32 -30.95 18.98
CA GLY A 51 15.55 -30.42 19.57
C GLY A 51 15.57 -28.89 19.54
N SER A 52 15.03 -28.28 20.58
CA SER A 52 15.29 -26.89 20.99
C SER A 52 15.95 -26.95 22.35
N HIS A 53 17.05 -26.23 22.56
CA HIS A 53 17.47 -25.81 23.89
C HIS A 53 18.32 -24.54 23.81
N GLY A 54 17.88 -23.52 24.54
CA GLY A 54 18.70 -22.40 24.96
C GLY A 54 19.23 -22.56 26.39
N SER A 55 20.23 -21.73 26.66
CA SER A 55 20.61 -21.10 27.94
C SER A 55 21.76 -21.67 28.78
N GLN A 56 22.79 -20.80 28.86
CA GLN A 56 23.48 -20.23 30.04
C GLN A 56 24.72 -20.89 30.66
N ASP A 57 25.81 -20.11 30.53
CA ASP A 57 26.72 -19.58 31.56
C ASP A 57 27.80 -20.46 32.23
N LYS A 58 29.01 -19.85 32.29
CA LYS A 58 30.08 -19.87 33.31
C LYS A 58 31.46 -20.26 32.77
N GLY A 59 32.45 -19.42 33.07
CA GLY A 59 33.77 -19.91 33.49
C GLY A 59 35.00 -19.35 32.76
N SER A 60 35.65 -18.40 33.42
CA SER A 60 36.91 -17.73 33.09
C SER A 60 38.16 -18.62 33.13
N LYS A 61 39.16 -18.37 32.25
CA LYS A 61 40.62 -18.22 32.53
C LYS A 61 41.46 -18.35 31.24
N GLY A 62 42.37 -17.40 31.00
CA GLY A 62 43.44 -17.58 29.99
C GLY A 62 44.27 -16.34 29.65
N LYS A 63 45.37 -16.16 30.40
CA LYS A 63 46.42 -15.12 30.32
C LYS A 63 46.94 -14.75 28.92
N GLY A 64 47.39 -13.49 28.76
CA GLY A 64 48.72 -13.21 28.17
C GLY A 64 48.94 -11.88 27.42
N LYS A 65 49.54 -10.89 28.11
CA LYS A 65 50.54 -9.86 27.70
C LYS A 65 50.41 -9.16 26.31
N GLY A 66 50.52 -7.84 26.17
CA GLY A 66 50.82 -6.76 27.14
C GLY A 66 51.21 -5.43 26.47
N LYS A 67 51.32 -4.38 27.32
CA LYS A 67 52.07 -3.09 27.19
C LYS A 67 51.66 -2.12 26.06
N SER A 68 51.65 -0.79 26.20
CA SER A 68 51.80 0.17 27.31
C SER A 68 51.45 1.59 26.82
N SER A 69 51.10 2.48 27.77
CA SER A 69 51.22 3.96 27.78
C SER A 69 50.49 4.76 26.68
N GLY A 70 49.58 5.72 26.94
CA GLY A 70 49.32 6.53 28.13
C GLY A 70 49.97 7.93 28.05
N GLY A 71 49.14 8.98 28.06
CA GLY A 71 49.49 10.39 28.36
C GLY A 71 49.67 11.27 27.12
N ASP A 72 48.80 12.20 26.73
CA ASP A 72 48.26 13.42 27.38
C ASP A 72 49.09 14.70 27.08
N THR A 73 48.41 15.85 27.09
CA THR A 73 48.82 17.25 26.80
C THR A 73 48.86 17.64 25.30
N GLY A 74 48.19 18.67 24.77
CA GLY A 74 47.56 19.85 25.34
C GLY A 74 48.44 21.09 25.17
N SER A 75 48.12 22.01 24.24
CA SER A 75 48.24 23.48 24.41
C SER A 75 47.97 24.29 23.13
N SER A 76 47.13 25.33 23.32
CA SER A 76 47.11 26.69 22.74
C SER A 76 47.07 26.85 21.21
N GLY A 77 46.06 27.49 20.61
CA GLY A 77 45.68 28.92 20.74
C GLY A 77 46.01 29.58 19.38
N THR A 78 45.32 30.54 18.78
CA THR A 78 44.40 31.60 19.21
C THR A 78 43.93 32.34 17.93
N HIS A 79 42.66 32.79 17.90
CA HIS A 79 42.00 33.86 17.09
C HIS A 79 42.33 34.08 15.59
N GLY A 80 41.38 34.40 14.70
CA GLY A 80 39.99 34.78 14.90
C GLY A 80 39.24 35.07 13.58
N ASN A 81 37.91 35.05 13.72
CA ASN A 81 36.88 35.92 13.15
C ASN A 81 37.05 36.54 11.74
N SER A 82 36.14 36.19 10.82
CA SER A 82 35.08 37.08 10.30
C SER A 82 34.64 36.68 8.88
N GLY A 83 33.36 36.91 8.57
CA GLY A 83 32.96 37.28 7.21
C GLY A 83 32.14 36.25 6.42
N SER A 84 30.82 36.35 6.58
CA SER A 84 29.80 35.93 5.62
C SER A 84 30.11 36.26 4.15
N LYS A 85 29.77 35.36 3.20
CA LYS A 85 28.75 35.57 2.14
C LYS A 85 28.80 34.53 1.01
N SER A 86 27.59 34.09 0.66
CA SER A 86 26.99 33.69 -0.62
C SER A 86 27.66 32.66 -1.56
N VAL A 87 26.81 31.68 -1.89
CA VAL A 87 26.94 30.58 -2.86
C VAL A 87 26.75 31.03 -4.32
N GLU A 88 27.24 32.22 -4.68
CA GLU A 88 26.81 32.92 -5.90
C GLU A 88 27.94 33.19 -6.91
N SER A 89 28.89 32.27 -7.04
CA SER A 89 30.03 32.46 -7.98
C SER A 89 30.48 31.23 -8.77
N LYS A 90 29.63 30.20 -8.93
CA LYS A 90 29.96 29.02 -9.74
C LYS A 90 29.10 28.75 -10.98
N VAL A 91 28.18 29.64 -11.35
CA VAL A 91 27.21 29.32 -12.44
C VAL A 91 27.36 30.18 -13.70
N LEU A 92 28.19 31.22 -13.74
CA LEU A 92 28.27 32.08 -14.94
C LEU A 92 29.70 32.45 -15.28
N HIS A 93 30.31 31.69 -16.19
CA HIS A 93 31.20 32.23 -17.23
C HIS A 93 31.15 31.32 -18.46
N GLY A 94 30.42 31.78 -19.48
CA GLY A 94 30.64 31.37 -20.86
C GLY A 94 31.89 32.05 -21.41
N SER A 95 32.66 31.31 -22.20
CA SER A 95 33.72 31.83 -23.05
C SER A 95 33.60 31.14 -24.41
N SER A 96 33.06 31.90 -25.37
CA SER A 96 32.98 31.61 -26.79
C SER A 96 34.33 31.75 -27.50
N GLY A 97 34.57 30.94 -28.55
CA GLY A 97 35.58 31.21 -29.59
C GLY A 97 36.37 29.98 -30.08
N THR A 98 35.76 29.02 -30.78
CA THR A 98 35.79 28.82 -32.26
C THR A 98 37.02 28.06 -32.81
N SER A 99 36.81 26.81 -33.28
CA SER A 99 36.90 26.47 -34.73
C SER A 99 36.63 24.98 -35.01
N ALA A 100 35.51 24.75 -35.71
CA ALA A 100 35.16 23.70 -36.69
C ALA A 100 35.98 22.39 -36.77
N ALA A 101 35.28 21.27 -36.53
CA ALA A 101 35.17 20.16 -37.50
C ALA A 101 34.01 19.22 -37.11
N GLU A 102 33.08 19.07 -38.06
CA GLU A 102 32.20 17.91 -38.30
C GLU A 102 31.09 17.61 -37.28
N GLU A 103 29.90 18.11 -37.62
CA GLU A 103 28.62 17.61 -37.11
C GLU A 103 28.20 16.35 -37.87
N GLU A 104 27.77 15.31 -37.14
CA GLU A 104 26.58 14.54 -37.56
C GLU A 104 25.90 13.88 -36.34
N SER A 105 24.83 14.55 -35.91
CA SER A 105 23.52 14.01 -35.48
C SER A 105 23.48 12.69 -34.69
N SER A 106 23.30 12.84 -33.37
CA SER A 106 22.68 11.83 -32.51
C SER A 106 21.18 11.74 -32.86
N ASP A 107 20.73 10.72 -33.59
CA ASP A 107 19.32 10.24 -33.60
C ASP A 107 19.06 9.05 -34.54
N ARG A 108 19.82 7.95 -34.44
CA ARG A 108 19.38 6.66 -35.01
C ARG A 108 19.68 5.49 -34.08
N ARG A 109 18.62 5.02 -33.39
CA ARG A 109 18.56 3.65 -32.86
C ARG A 109 18.70 2.68 -34.03
N GLY A 110 19.72 1.83 -33.99
CA GLY A 110 19.91 0.70 -34.90
C GLY A 110 19.94 -0.62 -34.10
N PRO A 111 19.36 -1.71 -34.63
CA PRO A 111 19.16 -2.95 -33.90
C PRO A 111 20.37 -3.90 -34.06
N LYS A 112 21.00 -4.31 -32.95
CA LYS A 112 21.71 -5.59 -32.87
C LYS A 112 22.05 -5.96 -31.42
N TYR A 113 21.49 -7.10 -31.03
CA TYR A 113 21.77 -7.87 -29.84
C TYR A 113 23.27 -8.17 -29.64
N GLY A 114 23.64 -8.34 -28.36
CA GLY A 114 24.62 -9.35 -27.95
C GLY A 114 26.05 -8.87 -27.74
N GLY A 115 26.34 -8.36 -26.54
CA GLY A 115 27.71 -8.13 -26.07
C GLY A 115 27.77 -8.16 -24.56
N GLY A 116 27.81 -9.37 -23.99
CA GLY A 116 27.91 -9.58 -22.55
C GLY A 116 29.12 -8.88 -21.93
N ARG A 117 28.87 -8.05 -20.91
CA ARG A 117 29.91 -7.60 -19.99
C ARG A 117 29.83 -8.45 -18.73
N ALA A 118 31.01 -8.95 -18.35
CA ALA A 118 31.24 -9.87 -17.26
C ALA A 118 30.59 -9.38 -15.95
N SER A 119 29.98 -10.34 -15.28
CA SER A 119 29.35 -10.26 -13.96
C SER A 119 30.24 -9.53 -12.94
N THR A 120 29.96 -8.25 -12.70
CA THR A 120 30.23 -7.64 -11.41
C THR A 120 29.24 -8.25 -10.43
N GLY A 121 29.77 -9.05 -9.49
CA GLY A 121 29.04 -9.92 -8.58
C GLY A 121 27.78 -9.27 -8.00
N LYS A 122 26.67 -9.97 -8.21
CA LYS A 122 25.37 -9.64 -7.65
C LYS A 122 25.48 -9.61 -6.11
N PRO A 123 25.01 -8.55 -5.43
CA PRO A 123 24.93 -8.56 -3.97
C PRO A 123 24.09 -9.75 -3.50
N ALA A 124 24.56 -10.47 -2.47
CA ALA A 124 23.79 -11.54 -1.86
C ALA A 124 22.44 -10.96 -1.38
N GLY A 125 21.33 -11.51 -1.90
CA GLY A 125 19.97 -11.07 -1.58
C GLY A 125 19.27 -10.26 -2.68
N ALA A 126 19.93 -9.89 -3.78
CA ALA A 126 19.21 -9.36 -4.92
C ALA A 126 18.45 -10.51 -5.61
N GLY A 127 17.14 -10.61 -5.38
CA GLY A 127 16.28 -11.62 -5.99
C GLY A 127 16.39 -11.61 -7.53
N THR A 128 16.46 -12.78 -8.15
CA THR A 128 16.41 -12.97 -9.61
C THR A 128 14.98 -12.97 -10.17
N LYS A 129 13.95 -12.82 -9.33
CA LYS A 129 12.54 -13.02 -9.73
C LYS A 129 11.69 -11.76 -9.82
N LYS A 130 12.26 -10.57 -9.61
CA LYS A 130 11.45 -9.34 -9.69
C LYS A 130 11.15 -8.91 -11.14
N GLY A 131 11.86 -9.43 -12.14
CA GLY A 131 11.61 -9.09 -13.55
C GLY A 131 10.20 -9.45 -14.03
N ASP A 132 9.71 -10.64 -13.67
CA ASP A 132 8.38 -11.12 -14.06
C ASP A 132 7.24 -10.38 -13.34
N LEU A 133 7.51 -9.84 -12.15
CA LEU A 133 6.60 -8.98 -11.38
C LEU A 133 6.59 -7.52 -11.87
N LEU A 134 7.51 -7.16 -12.77
CA LEU A 134 7.76 -5.78 -13.20
C LEU A 134 7.59 -5.58 -14.72
N GLY A 135 7.03 -6.57 -15.42
CA GLY A 135 6.54 -6.38 -16.80
C GLY A 135 5.40 -5.37 -16.86
N ASP A 136 5.00 -4.98 -18.07
CA ASP A 136 3.88 -4.06 -18.28
C ASP A 136 2.61 -4.67 -17.64
N LEU A 137 2.20 -4.10 -16.50
CA LEU A 137 1.04 -4.55 -15.76
C LEU A 137 -0.20 -3.98 -16.45
N ASN A 138 -1.14 -4.85 -16.76
CA ASN A 138 -2.35 -4.51 -17.51
C ASN A 138 -3.58 -4.75 -16.66
N VAL A 139 -4.69 -4.09 -17.00
CA VAL A 139 -5.98 -4.38 -16.39
C VAL A 139 -6.36 -5.81 -16.74
N ILE A 140 -6.75 -6.61 -15.73
CA ILE A 140 -7.09 -8.02 -15.92
C ILE A 140 -8.48 -8.38 -15.37
N LEU A 141 -8.98 -9.53 -15.81
CA LEU A 141 -10.20 -10.13 -15.28
C LEU A 141 -9.94 -10.72 -13.89
N ARG A 142 -10.72 -10.28 -12.90
CA ARG A 142 -10.63 -10.67 -11.50
C ARG A 142 -12.00 -11.03 -10.95
N ASP A 143 -12.03 -11.87 -9.92
CA ASP A 143 -13.20 -12.06 -9.10
C ASP A 143 -13.42 -10.89 -8.12
N ALA A 144 -14.49 -10.97 -7.32
CA ALA A 144 -14.85 -9.91 -6.39
C ALA A 144 -13.84 -9.68 -5.25
N ASN A 145 -12.92 -10.62 -5.01
CA ASN A 145 -11.85 -10.50 -4.02
C ASN A 145 -10.49 -10.16 -4.66
N GLY A 146 -10.44 -9.91 -5.97
CA GLY A 146 -9.23 -9.54 -6.68
C GLY A 146 -8.39 -10.69 -7.20
N LEU A 147 -8.83 -11.94 -7.07
CA LEU A 147 -8.11 -13.09 -7.59
C LEU A 147 -8.25 -13.11 -9.12
N PRO A 148 -7.17 -13.38 -9.88
CA PRO A 148 -7.25 -13.47 -11.33
C PRO A 148 -8.14 -14.64 -11.76
N ILE A 149 -9.00 -14.40 -12.75
CA ILE A 149 -9.77 -15.46 -13.40
C ILE A 149 -8.95 -15.97 -14.60
N LEU A 150 -8.59 -17.25 -14.56
CA LEU A 150 -7.79 -17.88 -15.60
C LEU A 150 -8.68 -18.38 -16.76
N ASP A 151 -8.11 -18.42 -17.96
CA ASP A 151 -8.74 -19.05 -19.13
C ASP A 151 -8.68 -20.60 -19.06
N GLU A 152 -9.16 -21.28 -20.10
CA GLU A 152 -9.14 -22.75 -20.19
C GLU A 152 -7.74 -23.37 -20.20
N TYR A 153 -6.72 -22.57 -20.52
CA TYR A 153 -5.31 -22.96 -20.58
C TYR A 153 -4.52 -22.54 -19.32
N GLY A 154 -5.16 -21.85 -18.37
CA GLY A 154 -4.53 -21.40 -17.12
C GLY A 154 -3.85 -20.03 -17.21
N HIS A 155 -4.15 -19.21 -18.22
CA HIS A 155 -3.58 -17.87 -18.38
C HIS A 155 -4.45 -16.78 -17.76
N VAL A 156 -3.80 -15.75 -17.24
CA VAL A 156 -4.46 -14.53 -16.77
C VAL A 156 -5.00 -13.76 -17.96
N GLN A 157 -6.25 -13.31 -17.89
CA GLN A 157 -6.97 -12.66 -19.00
C GLN A 157 -6.89 -11.13 -18.92
N PRO A 158 -6.16 -10.43 -19.83
CA PRO A 158 -6.19 -8.98 -19.93
C PRO A 158 -7.55 -8.48 -20.40
N LEU A 159 -7.90 -7.25 -20.01
CA LEU A 159 -9.12 -6.58 -20.45
C LEU A 159 -8.82 -5.39 -21.35
N ASP A 160 -9.73 -5.14 -22.29
CA ASP A 160 -9.77 -3.89 -23.06
C ASP A 160 -10.39 -2.73 -22.24
N ALA A 161 -10.44 -1.54 -22.84
CA ALA A 161 -11.01 -0.34 -22.21
C ALA A 161 -12.51 -0.45 -21.89
N ASP A 162 -13.23 -1.37 -22.54
CA ASP A 162 -14.64 -1.63 -22.32
C ASP A 162 -14.88 -2.75 -21.27
N GLY A 163 -13.79 -3.37 -20.77
CA GLY A 163 -13.82 -4.45 -19.80
C GLY A 163 -14.05 -5.84 -20.40
N ASN A 164 -13.86 -6.03 -21.71
CA ASN A 164 -13.96 -7.34 -22.35
C ASN A 164 -12.60 -8.06 -22.35
N PRO A 165 -12.58 -9.40 -22.18
CA PRO A 165 -11.35 -10.18 -22.30
C PRO A 165 -10.71 -10.04 -23.68
N ILE A 166 -9.41 -9.76 -23.69
CA ILE A 166 -8.59 -9.74 -24.91
C ILE A 166 -8.22 -11.17 -25.28
N PRO A 167 -8.39 -11.60 -26.56
CA PRO A 167 -8.06 -12.96 -26.98
C PRO A 167 -6.57 -13.31 -26.78
N LEU A 168 -6.32 -14.49 -26.24
CA LEU A 168 -4.99 -15.08 -26.07
C LEU A 168 -4.80 -16.31 -26.96
N THR A 169 -3.57 -16.62 -27.33
CA THR A 169 -3.22 -17.90 -27.95
C THR A 169 -3.21 -19.03 -26.89
N PRO A 170 -3.21 -20.31 -27.29
CA PRO A 170 -3.05 -21.43 -26.36
C PRO A 170 -1.75 -21.39 -25.54
N GLU A 171 -0.77 -20.58 -25.94
CA GLU A 171 0.49 -20.34 -25.24
C GLU A 171 0.43 -19.14 -24.27
N GLY A 172 -0.68 -18.42 -24.23
CA GLY A 172 -0.90 -17.27 -23.35
C GLY A 172 -0.43 -15.93 -23.92
N ASP A 173 0.01 -15.89 -25.18
CA ASP A 173 0.38 -14.65 -25.86
C ASP A 173 -0.86 -13.91 -26.36
N ILE A 174 -0.80 -12.57 -26.41
CA ILE A 174 -1.88 -11.78 -27.00
C ILE A 174 -1.98 -12.09 -28.50
N VAL A 175 -3.19 -12.37 -28.98
CA VAL A 175 -3.42 -12.65 -30.40
C VAL A 175 -3.05 -11.44 -31.25
N ALA A 176 -2.26 -11.69 -32.29
CA ALA A 176 -1.76 -10.66 -33.20
C ALA A 176 -2.89 -9.75 -33.74
N GLY A 177 -2.70 -8.45 -33.64
CA GLY A 177 -3.68 -7.42 -34.00
C GLY A 177 -4.53 -6.89 -32.83
N SER A 178 -4.43 -7.49 -31.64
CA SER A 178 -5.15 -7.06 -30.42
C SER A 178 -4.25 -6.32 -29.42
N GLU A 179 -2.97 -6.11 -29.72
CA GLU A 179 -1.99 -5.56 -28.79
C GLU A 179 -2.31 -4.12 -28.36
N ASN A 180 -2.95 -3.34 -29.24
CA ASN A 180 -3.35 -1.96 -28.95
C ASN A 180 -4.60 -1.85 -28.06
N LEU A 181 -5.26 -2.97 -27.76
CA LEU A 181 -6.44 -3.00 -26.88
C LEU A 181 -6.06 -3.08 -25.40
N VAL A 182 -4.81 -3.48 -25.12
CA VAL A 182 -4.32 -3.66 -23.76
C VAL A 182 -4.30 -2.34 -23.01
N VAL A 183 -4.91 -2.34 -21.84
CA VAL A 183 -4.93 -1.17 -20.96
C VAL A 183 -3.85 -1.32 -19.89
N PRO A 184 -2.79 -0.49 -19.90
CA PRO A 184 -1.77 -0.52 -18.86
C PRO A 184 -2.33 0.03 -17.54
N VAL A 185 -1.78 -0.47 -16.43
CA VAL A 185 -2.07 0.03 -15.09
C VAL A 185 -1.12 1.17 -14.75
N GLU A 186 -1.70 2.34 -14.49
CA GLU A 186 -0.98 3.55 -14.13
C GLU A 186 -0.83 3.66 -12.62
N PHE A 187 0.41 3.56 -12.12
CA PHE A 187 0.70 3.69 -10.69
C PHE A 187 0.94 5.13 -10.25
N SER A 188 1.30 6.04 -11.18
CA SER A 188 1.78 7.38 -10.85
C SER A 188 2.79 7.33 -9.67
N ARG A 189 2.50 8.00 -8.56
CA ARG A 189 3.33 8.01 -7.33
C ARG A 189 3.48 6.63 -6.66
N LEU A 190 2.51 5.74 -6.79
CA LEU A 190 2.59 4.37 -6.24
C LEU A 190 3.64 3.51 -6.94
N SER A 191 4.25 3.98 -8.04
CA SER A 191 5.45 3.35 -8.61
C SER A 191 6.59 3.22 -7.60
N VAL A 192 6.57 4.03 -6.53
CA VAL A 192 7.50 3.95 -5.40
C VAL A 192 7.40 2.64 -4.62
N SER A 193 6.31 1.89 -4.73
CA SER A 193 6.19 0.51 -4.19
C SER A 193 7.29 -0.43 -4.70
N ARG A 194 7.84 -0.14 -5.88
CA ARG A 194 8.93 -0.91 -6.50
C ARG A 194 10.31 -0.55 -5.94
N SER A 195 10.38 0.42 -5.03
CA SER A 195 11.63 0.82 -4.39
C SER A 195 12.21 -0.30 -3.52
N PRO A 196 13.53 -0.29 -3.25
CA PRO A 196 14.14 -1.25 -2.32
C PRO A 196 13.46 -1.18 -0.94
N SER A 197 13.26 -2.33 -0.29
CA SER A 197 12.50 -2.44 0.98
C SER A 197 12.97 -1.44 2.05
N LYS A 198 14.28 -1.18 2.13
CA LYS A 198 14.88 -0.19 3.06
C LYS A 198 14.27 1.21 3.00
N VAL A 199 13.67 1.60 1.86
CA VAL A 199 13.00 2.90 1.70
C VAL A 199 11.70 2.90 2.48
N ILE A 200 10.92 1.82 2.34
CA ILE A 200 9.66 1.64 3.06
C ILE A 200 9.93 1.40 4.55
N ASP A 201 10.93 0.59 4.90
CA ASP A 201 11.33 0.32 6.30
C ASP A 201 11.71 1.63 7.03
N LYS A 202 12.53 2.48 6.40
CA LYS A 202 12.91 3.79 6.98
C LYS A 202 11.70 4.70 7.20
N SER A 203 10.76 4.68 6.26
CA SER A 203 9.56 5.52 6.34
C SER A 203 8.58 4.98 7.39
N TYR A 204 8.54 3.67 7.58
CA TYR A 204 7.81 3.04 8.68
C TYR A 204 8.37 3.49 10.02
N ASP A 205 9.70 3.43 10.20
CA ASP A 205 10.36 3.83 11.44
C ASP A 205 10.08 5.29 11.80
N GLU A 206 10.06 6.19 10.80
CA GLU A 206 9.71 7.61 10.98
C GLU A 206 8.24 7.78 11.42
N ALA A 207 7.31 7.09 10.78
CA ALA A 207 5.89 7.11 11.13
C ALA A 207 5.65 6.57 12.56
N ILE A 208 6.26 5.44 12.91
CA ILE A 208 6.16 4.84 14.25
C ILE A 208 6.80 5.73 15.31
N ALA A 209 7.93 6.38 15.01
CA ALA A 209 8.55 7.34 15.93
C ALA A 209 7.61 8.52 16.23
N ALA A 210 6.94 9.06 15.21
CA ALA A 210 5.95 10.12 15.38
C ALA A 210 4.75 9.67 16.22
N LEU A 211 4.22 8.47 15.95
CA LEU A 211 3.10 7.90 16.70
C LEU A 211 3.45 7.64 18.17
N ASN A 212 4.63 7.07 18.45
CA ASN A 212 5.11 6.82 19.81
C ASN A 212 5.45 8.11 20.58
N ALA A 213 5.76 9.20 19.88
CA ALA A 213 5.98 10.51 20.49
C ALA A 213 4.67 11.25 20.83
N ALA A 214 3.55 10.89 20.19
CA ALA A 214 2.28 11.59 20.30
C ALA A 214 1.64 11.50 21.70
N THR A 215 1.06 12.61 22.14
CA THR A 215 0.20 12.71 23.34
C THR A 215 -1.28 12.57 23.01
N ALA A 216 -1.65 12.66 21.72
CA ALA A 216 -2.95 12.28 21.21
C ALA A 216 -2.83 11.84 19.75
N ILE A 217 -3.66 10.90 19.33
CA ILE A 217 -3.70 10.38 17.96
C ILE A 217 -5.14 10.39 17.48
N THR A 218 -5.36 10.99 16.32
CA THR A 218 -6.68 11.12 15.68
C THR A 218 -6.53 10.90 14.18
N THR A 219 -7.59 11.12 13.41
CA THR A 219 -7.54 11.12 11.95
C THR A 219 -8.05 12.45 11.40
N ASP A 220 -7.54 12.85 10.24
CA ASP A 220 -8.15 13.93 9.47
C ASP A 220 -9.41 13.43 8.72
N ALA A 221 -10.06 14.34 7.97
CA ALA A 221 -11.28 14.03 7.21
C ALA A 221 -11.09 12.92 6.15
N SER A 222 -9.85 12.66 5.72
CA SER A 222 -9.51 11.61 4.76
C SER A 222 -9.04 10.31 5.42
N GLY A 223 -9.00 10.24 6.76
CA GLY A 223 -8.52 9.07 7.48
C GLY A 223 -7.00 9.03 7.67
N ARG A 224 -6.24 10.07 7.30
CA ARG A 224 -4.79 10.11 7.60
C ARG A 224 -4.57 10.31 9.08
N LEU A 225 -3.59 9.63 9.65
CA LEU A 225 -3.26 9.78 11.07
C LEU A 225 -2.73 11.17 11.37
N VAL A 226 -3.25 11.76 12.43
CA VAL A 226 -2.84 13.05 12.98
C VAL A 226 -2.27 12.81 14.37
N THR A 227 -1.00 13.15 14.53
CA THR A 227 -0.29 13.07 15.82
C THR A 227 -0.27 14.45 16.47
N THR A 228 -0.59 14.51 17.75
CA THR A 228 -0.42 15.73 18.54
C THR A 228 0.75 15.55 19.48
N VAL A 229 1.73 16.44 19.41
CA VAL A 229 2.88 16.49 20.33
C VAL A 229 2.95 17.89 20.92
N ASP A 230 2.99 17.99 22.25
CA ASP A 230 3.06 19.29 22.96
C ASP A 230 1.99 20.30 22.52
N GLY A 231 0.78 19.81 22.25
CA GLY A 231 -0.36 20.62 21.79
C GLY A 231 -0.36 20.98 20.31
N VAL A 232 0.66 20.58 19.55
CA VAL A 232 0.75 20.83 18.09
C VAL A 232 0.36 19.58 17.33
N ALA A 233 -0.72 19.68 16.54
CA ALA A 233 -1.18 18.61 15.66
C ALA A 233 -0.42 18.61 14.33
N LYS A 234 0.03 17.43 13.90
CA LYS A 234 0.68 17.19 12.60
C LYS A 234 0.11 15.94 11.96
N THR A 235 -0.33 16.08 10.72
CA THR A 235 -0.79 14.96 9.90
C THR A 235 0.42 14.21 9.35
N ILE A 236 0.38 12.88 9.37
CA ILE A 236 1.32 12.03 8.62
C ILE A 236 0.95 12.13 7.14
N ASP A 237 1.58 13.08 6.45
CA ASP A 237 1.24 13.45 5.07
C ASP A 237 2.28 12.97 4.04
N SER A 238 3.35 12.31 4.50
CA SER A 238 4.34 11.67 3.62
C SER A 238 3.72 10.46 2.91
N PRO A 239 3.80 10.39 1.58
CA PRO A 239 3.30 9.25 0.83
C PRO A 239 4.01 7.95 1.21
N LEU A 240 5.31 8.02 1.49
CA LEU A 240 6.11 6.86 1.84
C LEU A 240 5.78 6.34 3.24
N GLU A 241 5.53 7.24 4.20
CA GLU A 241 5.08 6.84 5.55
C GLU A 241 3.72 6.16 5.47
N ASN A 242 2.78 6.72 4.70
CA ASN A 242 1.46 6.11 4.50
C ASN A 242 1.55 4.77 3.77
N LEU A 243 2.38 4.63 2.73
CA LEU A 243 2.58 3.34 2.05
C LEU A 243 3.19 2.28 2.98
N ALA A 244 4.07 2.70 3.87
CA ALA A 244 4.67 1.81 4.87
C ALA A 244 3.65 1.36 5.92
N LEU A 245 2.82 2.29 6.42
CA LEU A 245 1.70 1.99 7.33
C LEU A 245 0.68 1.05 6.68
N TYR A 246 0.36 1.26 5.40
CA TYR A 246 -0.47 0.37 4.58
C TYR A 246 0.08 -1.07 4.58
N GLN A 247 1.34 -1.23 4.17
CA GLN A 247 1.99 -2.54 4.08
C GLN A 247 2.01 -3.24 5.45
N ALA A 248 2.36 -2.52 6.51
CA ALA A 248 2.44 -3.05 7.85
C ALA A 248 1.06 -3.48 8.38
N LEU A 249 0.04 -2.63 8.22
CA LEU A 249 -1.29 -2.90 8.75
C LEU A 249 -1.93 -4.11 8.06
N LEU A 250 -1.85 -4.22 6.72
CA LEU A 250 -2.43 -5.36 6.01
C LEU A 250 -1.73 -6.68 6.36
N ASN A 251 -0.40 -6.70 6.45
CA ASN A 251 0.33 -7.95 6.72
C ASN A 251 0.22 -8.42 8.17
N ASN A 252 0.07 -7.50 9.12
CA ASN A 252 0.11 -7.84 10.54
C ASN A 252 -1.27 -7.79 11.21
N GLY A 253 -2.21 -7.03 10.64
CA GLY A 253 -3.48 -6.68 11.30
C GLY A 253 -3.32 -5.70 12.46
N TYR A 254 -2.14 -5.10 12.61
CA TYR A 254 -1.81 -4.03 13.57
C TYR A 254 -0.54 -3.33 13.08
N LEU A 255 -0.04 -2.34 13.83
CA LEU A 255 1.24 -1.67 13.54
C LEU A 255 2.36 -2.18 14.49
N PRO A 256 3.24 -3.10 14.05
CA PRO A 256 4.40 -3.53 14.84
C PRO A 256 5.27 -2.37 15.33
N GLY A 257 5.62 -2.35 16.61
CA GLY A 257 6.46 -1.30 17.20
C GLY A 257 5.70 -0.03 17.61
N PHE A 258 4.42 0.09 17.27
CA PHE A 258 3.57 1.13 17.82
C PHE A 258 3.18 0.81 19.27
N VAL A 259 3.59 1.67 20.19
CA VAL A 259 3.30 1.61 21.62
C VAL A 259 2.83 3.00 22.05
N PRO A 260 1.50 3.25 22.12
CA PRO A 260 0.97 4.53 22.58
C PRO A 260 1.53 4.90 23.95
N LYS A 261 1.82 6.20 24.16
CA LYS A 261 2.22 6.68 25.49
C LYS A 261 1.14 6.42 26.54
N ASP A 262 1.57 6.24 27.79
CA ASP A 262 0.66 6.06 28.92
C ASP A 262 -0.36 7.20 28.97
N GLY A 263 -1.65 6.83 29.07
CA GLY A 263 -2.76 7.79 29.11
C GLY A 263 -3.28 8.24 27.74
N VAL A 264 -2.64 7.86 26.62
CA VAL A 264 -3.17 8.11 25.27
C VAL A 264 -4.31 7.14 24.99
N SER A 265 -5.53 7.68 24.79
CA SER A 265 -6.67 6.90 24.33
C SER A 265 -6.70 6.82 22.81
N LEU A 266 -6.74 5.61 22.26
CA LEU A 266 -6.88 5.37 20.82
C LEU A 266 -8.34 5.41 20.35
N GLY A 267 -9.31 5.20 21.26
CA GLY A 267 -10.73 5.12 20.91
C GLY A 267 -10.99 4.19 19.72
N ASN A 268 -11.54 4.76 18.64
CA ASN A 268 -11.85 4.03 17.40
C ASN A 268 -10.60 3.50 16.67
N LEU A 269 -9.40 3.97 17.00
CA LEU A 269 -8.11 3.52 16.43
C LEU A 269 -7.46 2.38 17.23
N SER A 270 -8.16 1.80 18.21
CA SER A 270 -7.63 0.70 19.02
C SER A 270 -7.23 -0.54 18.20
N PHE A 271 -7.78 -0.69 16.99
CA PHE A 271 -7.39 -1.73 16.05
C PHE A 271 -5.91 -1.63 15.62
N LEU A 272 -5.30 -0.44 15.62
CA LEU A 272 -3.89 -0.23 15.25
C LEU A 272 -2.89 -0.99 16.15
N VAL A 273 -3.30 -1.45 17.32
CA VAL A 273 -2.48 -2.27 18.25
C VAL A 273 -3.08 -3.65 18.52
N ASN A 274 -4.30 -3.92 18.04
CA ASN A 274 -4.98 -5.19 18.23
C ASN A 274 -4.66 -6.10 17.05
N LYS A 275 -4.14 -7.30 17.31
CA LYS A 275 -3.72 -8.26 16.26
C LYS A 275 -4.88 -8.96 15.54
N THR A 276 -6.09 -8.41 15.62
CA THR A 276 -7.30 -8.98 15.04
C THR A 276 -7.75 -8.09 13.89
N VAL A 277 -7.66 -8.61 12.66
CA VAL A 277 -8.12 -7.88 11.48
C VAL A 277 -9.64 -7.72 11.50
N THR A 278 -10.09 -6.48 11.44
CA THR A 278 -11.50 -6.09 11.32
C THR A 278 -11.72 -5.24 10.07
N ASN A 279 -12.98 -4.91 9.76
CA ASN A 279 -13.28 -3.98 8.67
C ASN A 279 -12.64 -2.60 8.90
N SER A 280 -12.49 -2.15 10.15
CA SER A 280 -11.86 -0.86 10.46
C SER A 280 -10.39 -0.83 10.07
N ASP A 281 -9.66 -1.94 10.25
CA ASP A 281 -8.26 -2.07 9.81
C ASP A 281 -8.15 -1.92 8.29
N MET A 282 -9.07 -2.57 7.57
CA MET A 282 -9.09 -2.52 6.10
C MET A 282 -9.45 -1.13 5.59
N LEU A 283 -10.43 -0.43 6.17
CA LEU A 283 -10.77 0.94 5.77
C LEU A 283 -9.67 1.95 6.15
N GLN A 284 -8.95 1.72 7.24
CA GLN A 284 -7.78 2.53 7.58
C GLN A 284 -6.62 2.28 6.62
N ALA A 285 -6.39 1.03 6.20
CA ALA A 285 -5.42 0.70 5.16
C ALA A 285 -5.80 1.37 3.83
N ALA A 286 -7.08 1.36 3.44
CA ALA A 286 -7.55 2.08 2.26
C ALA A 286 -7.20 3.58 2.32
N SER A 287 -7.36 4.21 3.50
CA SER A 287 -6.97 5.62 3.73
C SER A 287 -5.45 5.84 3.62
N PHE A 288 -4.64 4.89 4.07
CA PHE A 288 -3.18 4.94 3.88
C PHE A 288 -2.77 4.80 2.41
N LEU A 289 -3.39 3.89 1.67
CA LEU A 289 -3.16 3.78 0.23
C LEU A 289 -3.52 5.07 -0.50
N ALA A 290 -4.64 5.68 -0.13
CA ALA A 290 -5.08 6.98 -0.65
C ALA A 290 -4.04 8.08 -0.45
N ALA A 291 -3.50 8.18 0.77
CA ALA A 291 -2.47 9.18 1.11
C ALA A 291 -1.10 8.90 0.46
N ALA A 292 -0.78 7.64 0.18
CA ALA A 292 0.38 7.24 -0.60
C ALA A 292 0.22 7.56 -2.10
N SER A 293 -1.01 7.53 -2.59
CA SER A 293 -1.33 7.70 -4.01
C SER A 293 -1.18 9.13 -4.52
N ASP A 294 -1.38 9.29 -5.83
CA ASP A 294 -1.45 10.60 -6.45
C ASP A 294 -2.79 11.28 -6.19
N LYS A 295 -2.72 12.59 -5.92
CA LYS A 295 -3.89 13.37 -5.50
C LYS A 295 -4.88 13.58 -6.63
N ALA A 296 -4.49 13.49 -7.90
CA ALA A 296 -5.36 13.78 -9.04
C ALA A 296 -5.71 12.54 -9.90
N GLY A 297 -5.15 11.37 -9.55
CA GLY A 297 -5.44 10.11 -10.24
C GLY A 297 -6.71 9.44 -9.71
N SER A 298 -7.01 8.25 -10.21
CA SER A 298 -8.02 7.36 -9.63
C SER A 298 -7.36 6.08 -9.15
N ILE A 299 -7.84 5.54 -8.03
CA ILE A 299 -7.43 4.21 -7.57
C ILE A 299 -8.42 3.18 -8.11
N ASN A 300 -7.93 2.16 -8.81
CA ASN A 300 -8.73 1.04 -9.29
C ASN A 300 -8.24 -0.29 -8.69
N ASP A 301 -9.03 -1.34 -8.86
CA ASP A 301 -8.76 -2.67 -8.28
C ASP A 301 -7.40 -3.23 -8.66
N ASP A 302 -6.98 -3.03 -9.91
CA ASP A 302 -5.68 -3.48 -10.38
C ASP A 302 -4.53 -2.71 -9.71
N VAL A 303 -4.68 -1.39 -9.50
CA VAL A 303 -3.72 -0.60 -8.73
C VAL A 303 -3.59 -1.15 -7.30
N VAL A 304 -4.69 -1.51 -6.64
CA VAL A 304 -4.68 -2.11 -5.29
C VAL A 304 -3.93 -3.43 -5.31
N VAL A 305 -4.41 -4.41 -6.10
CA VAL A 305 -3.88 -5.79 -6.07
C VAL A 305 -2.43 -5.85 -6.56
N TYR A 306 -2.06 -5.04 -7.54
CA TYR A 306 -0.67 -4.96 -7.97
C TYR A 306 0.22 -4.25 -6.96
N THR A 307 -0.26 -3.20 -6.27
CA THR A 307 0.50 -2.58 -5.18
C THR A 307 0.78 -3.60 -4.08
N ASP A 308 -0.22 -4.40 -3.70
CA ASP A 308 -0.06 -5.50 -2.75
C ASP A 308 0.99 -6.51 -3.21
N SER A 309 0.85 -6.99 -4.45
CA SER A 309 1.77 -7.97 -5.03
C SER A 309 3.21 -7.46 -5.09
N ILE A 310 3.42 -6.18 -5.44
CA ILE A 310 4.76 -5.56 -5.54
C ILE A 310 5.39 -5.40 -4.14
N LEU A 311 4.60 -5.00 -3.15
CA LEU A 311 5.02 -4.84 -1.76
C LEU A 311 5.16 -6.18 -1.02
N GLY A 312 4.67 -7.28 -1.59
CA GLY A 312 4.60 -8.57 -0.92
C GLY A 312 3.59 -8.56 0.23
N VAL A 313 2.45 -7.89 0.03
CA VAL A 313 1.32 -7.89 0.95
C VAL A 313 0.40 -9.04 0.59
N THR A 314 0.20 -9.95 1.53
CA THR A 314 -0.68 -11.12 1.38
C THR A 314 -1.81 -11.12 2.40
N GLY A 315 -1.79 -10.20 3.36
CA GLY A 315 -2.70 -10.21 4.50
C GLY A 315 -2.24 -11.18 5.59
N SER A 316 -2.83 -11.05 6.78
CA SER A 316 -2.58 -11.99 7.90
C SER A 316 -3.13 -13.39 7.64
N THR A 317 -4.15 -13.49 6.78
CA THR A 317 -4.84 -14.72 6.41
C THR A 317 -5.05 -14.70 4.89
N PRO A 318 -4.06 -15.13 4.09
CA PRO A 318 -4.13 -14.99 2.64
C PRO A 318 -5.18 -15.90 2.00
N LEU A 319 -5.76 -15.43 0.90
CA LEU A 319 -6.45 -16.28 -0.08
C LEU A 319 -5.45 -16.82 -1.09
N VAL A 320 -5.59 -18.08 -1.48
CA VAL A 320 -4.78 -18.67 -2.55
C VAL A 320 -5.54 -18.56 -3.87
N GLY A 321 -4.97 -17.83 -4.82
CA GLY A 321 -5.50 -17.65 -6.16
C GLY A 321 -5.43 -18.93 -7.00
N ALA A 322 -6.20 -18.96 -8.10
CA ALA A 322 -6.12 -20.05 -9.07
C ALA A 322 -4.73 -20.16 -9.74
N ASP A 323 -3.95 -19.07 -9.74
CA ASP A 323 -2.56 -19.05 -10.19
C ASP A 323 -1.55 -19.52 -9.12
N GLY A 324 -2.04 -20.00 -7.97
CA GLY A 324 -1.23 -20.53 -6.87
C GLY A 324 -0.50 -19.48 -6.03
N LYS A 325 -0.86 -18.19 -6.17
CA LYS A 325 -0.27 -17.10 -5.38
C LYS A 325 -1.18 -16.68 -4.24
N ASP A 326 -0.57 -16.07 -3.22
CA ASP A 326 -1.28 -15.51 -2.07
C ASP A 326 -1.76 -14.08 -2.36
N TYR A 327 -2.99 -13.79 -1.99
CA TYR A 327 -3.66 -12.49 -2.13
C TYR A 327 -4.30 -12.08 -0.80
N VAL A 328 -4.46 -10.77 -0.61
CA VAL A 328 -5.19 -10.22 0.53
C VAL A 328 -6.65 -10.68 0.50
N ASP A 329 -7.17 -11.13 1.66
CA ASP A 329 -8.58 -11.51 1.80
C ASP A 329 -9.46 -10.27 2.01
N PHE A 330 -10.15 -9.85 0.94
CA PHE A 330 -11.13 -8.76 1.01
C PHE A 330 -12.55 -9.24 1.36
N THR A 331 -12.80 -10.54 1.57
CA THR A 331 -14.17 -11.11 1.66
C THR A 331 -15.07 -10.41 2.68
N LYS A 332 -14.49 -9.93 3.78
CA LYS A 332 -15.21 -9.29 4.90
C LYS A 332 -15.22 -7.76 4.84
N VAL A 333 -14.65 -7.17 3.79
CA VAL A 333 -14.63 -5.72 3.62
C VAL A 333 -16.01 -5.24 3.21
N THR A 334 -16.49 -4.22 3.91
CA THR A 334 -17.72 -3.50 3.60
C THR A 334 -17.45 -2.01 3.70
N TYR A 335 -18.01 -1.25 2.77
CA TYR A 335 -17.83 0.19 2.74
C TYR A 335 -19.16 0.88 2.49
N ASP A 336 -19.42 1.93 3.26
CA ASP A 336 -20.54 2.84 3.06
C ASP A 336 -20.04 4.29 3.18
N ARG A 337 -20.15 5.04 2.08
CA ARG A 337 -19.61 6.39 1.97
C ARG A 337 -20.30 7.34 2.95
N SER A 338 -21.63 7.25 3.07
CA SER A 338 -22.43 8.13 3.91
C SER A 338 -22.15 7.91 5.40
N ALA A 339 -21.94 6.66 5.81
CA ALA A 339 -21.54 6.30 7.17
C ALA A 339 -20.10 6.71 7.47
N THR A 340 -19.21 6.70 6.47
CA THR A 340 -17.80 7.08 6.62
C THR A 340 -17.65 8.60 6.74
N TYR A 341 -18.31 9.36 5.86
CA TYR A 341 -18.14 10.82 5.77
C TYR A 341 -19.33 11.59 6.34
N THR A 342 -19.56 11.44 7.64
CA THR A 342 -20.61 12.17 8.39
C THR A 342 -20.20 13.59 8.79
N GLY A 343 -18.92 13.95 8.60
CA GLY A 343 -18.36 15.24 8.98
C GLY A 343 -18.56 16.35 7.95
N THR A 344 -17.96 17.50 8.25
CA THR A 344 -17.95 18.69 7.39
C THR A 344 -16.53 19.07 6.98
N VAL A 345 -16.40 19.74 5.84
CA VAL A 345 -15.15 20.37 5.39
C VAL A 345 -15.37 21.88 5.24
N THR A 346 -14.37 22.67 5.62
CA THR A 346 -14.33 24.11 5.37
C THR A 346 -13.41 24.38 4.19
N TYR A 347 -13.87 25.17 3.22
CA TYR A 347 -13.15 25.45 1.99
C TYR A 347 -13.42 26.86 1.47
N LEU A 348 -12.52 27.37 0.63
CA LEU A 348 -12.70 28.64 -0.06
C LEU A 348 -13.54 28.46 -1.34
N LYS A 349 -14.75 28.99 -1.36
CA LYS A 349 -15.62 29.03 -2.54
C LYS A 349 -15.35 30.31 -3.33
N SER A 350 -15.09 30.19 -4.64
CA SER A 350 -14.99 31.36 -5.52
C SER A 350 -16.35 32.02 -5.70
N ASN A 351 -16.41 33.35 -5.60
CA ASN A 351 -17.62 34.14 -5.81
C ASN A 351 -17.84 34.55 -7.27
N GLY A 352 -16.92 34.20 -8.19
CA GLY A 352 -17.00 34.53 -9.62
C GLY A 352 -16.48 35.92 -10.00
N ASP A 353 -16.08 36.73 -9.02
CA ASP A 353 -15.52 38.08 -9.18
C ASP A 353 -14.03 38.17 -8.80
N GLY A 354 -13.38 37.02 -8.63
CA GLY A 354 -11.99 36.92 -8.15
C GLY A 354 -11.85 36.94 -6.62
N THR A 355 -12.96 37.07 -5.87
CA THR A 355 -12.97 36.92 -4.41
C THR A 355 -13.40 35.52 -3.98
N TYR A 356 -13.07 35.16 -2.74
CA TYR A 356 -13.36 33.86 -2.15
C TYR A 356 -14.09 34.03 -0.82
N THR A 357 -15.04 33.14 -0.53
CA THR A 357 -15.74 33.05 0.76
C THR A 357 -15.44 31.72 1.43
N SER A 358 -15.21 31.75 2.75
CA SER A 358 -15.06 30.52 3.53
C SER A 358 -16.44 29.89 3.74
N VAL A 359 -16.60 28.63 3.34
CA VAL A 359 -17.84 27.86 3.44
C VAL A 359 -17.56 26.56 4.16
N THR A 360 -18.40 26.21 5.13
CA THR A 360 -18.43 24.90 5.78
C THR A 360 -19.62 24.11 5.25
N ALA A 361 -19.39 22.92 4.72
CA ALA A 361 -20.44 22.05 4.19
C ALA A 361 -20.18 20.57 4.52
N PRO A 362 -21.21 19.70 4.50
CA PRO A 362 -21.01 18.26 4.61
C PRO A 362 -20.02 17.74 3.57
N ILE A 363 -19.15 16.80 3.97
CA ILE A 363 -18.16 16.21 3.05
C ILE A 363 -18.88 15.52 1.88
N ILE A 364 -20.00 14.84 2.16
CA ILE A 364 -20.82 14.17 1.13
C ILE A 364 -21.25 15.12 0.01
N ASP A 365 -21.64 16.35 0.36
CA ASP A 365 -22.09 17.34 -0.61
C ASP A 365 -20.91 18.03 -1.31
N ALA A 366 -19.89 18.42 -0.54
CA ALA A 366 -18.77 19.22 -1.02
C ALA A 366 -17.83 18.41 -1.94
N VAL A 367 -17.52 17.17 -1.56
CA VAL A 367 -16.54 16.32 -2.26
C VAL A 367 -17.23 15.42 -3.28
N PHE A 368 -18.36 14.82 -2.89
CA PHE A 368 -19.01 13.77 -3.68
C PHE A 368 -20.29 14.25 -4.38
N GLY A 369 -20.66 15.52 -4.26
CA GLY A 369 -21.86 16.06 -4.92
C GLY A 369 -23.18 15.42 -4.42
N GLY A 370 -23.19 14.86 -3.21
CA GLY A 370 -24.33 14.14 -2.64
C GLY A 370 -24.42 12.67 -3.07
N GLU A 371 -23.50 12.18 -3.91
CA GLU A 371 -23.49 10.80 -4.39
C GLU A 371 -23.13 9.82 -3.26
N THR A 372 -24.00 8.86 -3.01
CA THR A 372 -23.78 7.79 -2.02
C THR A 372 -23.20 6.54 -2.68
N TYR A 373 -22.45 5.75 -1.93
CA TYR A 373 -21.97 4.44 -2.37
C TYR A 373 -22.00 3.46 -1.20
N SER A 374 -22.40 2.22 -1.49
CA SER A 374 -22.20 1.08 -0.60
C SER A 374 -21.71 -0.12 -1.41
N GLY A 375 -20.72 -0.84 -0.90
CA GLY A 375 -20.10 -1.96 -1.59
C GLY A 375 -19.53 -3.01 -0.63
N THR A 376 -19.04 -4.11 -1.19
CA THR A 376 -18.33 -5.15 -0.45
C THR A 376 -17.06 -5.58 -1.16
N GLN A 377 -16.20 -6.32 -0.46
CA GLN A 377 -15.00 -6.96 -0.99
C GLN A 377 -13.99 -5.97 -1.59
N LEU A 378 -13.31 -6.34 -2.69
CA LEU A 378 -12.28 -5.50 -3.28
C LEU A 378 -12.86 -4.15 -3.74
N ASP A 379 -14.00 -4.16 -4.42
CA ASP A 379 -14.67 -2.92 -4.88
C ASP A 379 -14.89 -1.94 -3.71
N ALA A 380 -15.30 -2.44 -2.54
CA ALA A 380 -15.46 -1.61 -1.34
C ALA A 380 -14.15 -1.01 -0.84
N PHE A 381 -13.08 -1.82 -0.82
CA PHE A 381 -11.76 -1.37 -0.41
C PHE A 381 -11.22 -0.30 -1.37
N THR A 382 -11.29 -0.58 -2.68
CA THR A 382 -10.87 0.33 -3.74
C THR A 382 -11.64 1.64 -3.68
N GLN A 383 -12.97 1.59 -3.57
CA GLN A 383 -13.78 2.79 -3.48
C GLN A 383 -13.48 3.58 -2.20
N ALA A 384 -13.25 2.93 -1.06
CA ALA A 384 -12.85 3.61 0.16
C ALA A 384 -11.51 4.34 0.01
N ALA A 385 -10.55 3.73 -0.70
CA ALA A 385 -9.26 4.36 -0.98
C ALA A 385 -9.40 5.54 -1.96
N ASP A 386 -10.18 5.38 -3.03
CA ASP A 386 -10.38 6.45 -4.01
C ASP A 386 -11.18 7.63 -3.42
N ASP A 387 -12.18 7.36 -2.59
CA ASP A 387 -12.94 8.38 -1.88
C ASP A 387 -12.06 9.15 -0.88
N ALA A 388 -11.22 8.45 -0.12
CA ALA A 388 -10.24 9.10 0.77
C ALA A 388 -9.28 9.99 -0.02
N ARG A 389 -8.82 9.53 -1.20
CA ARG A 389 -7.98 10.32 -2.12
C ARG A 389 -8.72 11.57 -2.61
N ALA A 390 -9.99 11.45 -2.98
CA ALA A 390 -10.82 12.59 -3.39
C ALA A 390 -10.96 13.63 -2.27
N VAL A 391 -11.13 13.20 -1.01
CA VAL A 391 -11.14 14.13 0.13
C VAL A 391 -9.78 14.81 0.31
N ILE A 392 -8.66 14.08 0.17
CA ILE A 392 -7.30 14.65 0.22
C ILE A 392 -7.11 15.71 -0.86
N GLU A 393 -7.53 15.41 -2.08
CA GLU A 393 -7.47 16.33 -3.22
C GLU A 393 -8.26 17.60 -2.92
N TYR A 394 -9.51 17.43 -2.49
CA TYR A 394 -10.43 18.53 -2.22
C TYR A 394 -9.88 19.49 -1.15
N VAL A 395 -9.41 18.96 -0.03
CA VAL A 395 -8.85 19.76 1.08
C VAL A 395 -7.58 20.49 0.64
N HIS A 396 -6.72 19.87 -0.16
CA HIS A 396 -5.50 20.52 -0.65
C HIS A 396 -5.75 21.60 -1.70
N ASN A 397 -6.73 21.41 -2.57
CA ASN A 397 -7.03 22.36 -3.65
C ASN A 397 -7.81 23.58 -3.15
N ASN A 398 -8.43 23.50 -1.96
CA ASN A 398 -9.22 24.58 -1.38
C ASN A 398 -8.74 24.94 0.03
N PRO A 399 -7.46 25.31 0.22
CA PRO A 399 -6.91 25.58 1.54
C PRO A 399 -7.58 26.82 2.15
N VAL A 400 -7.96 26.71 3.42
CA VAL A 400 -8.37 27.87 4.22
C VAL A 400 -7.11 28.57 4.72
N PRO A 401 -7.02 29.91 4.67
CA PRO A 401 -5.88 30.62 5.25
C PRO A 401 -5.73 30.26 6.73
N ALA A 402 -4.49 30.01 7.17
CA ALA A 402 -4.22 29.83 8.59
C ALA A 402 -4.58 31.13 9.34
N GLU A 403 -5.32 31.02 10.45
CA GLU A 403 -5.67 32.15 11.32
C GLU A 403 -4.43 32.76 12.01
#